data_AF-A0A964L7G9-F1
#
_entry.id   AF-A0A964L7G9-F1
#
_cell.length_a   1.000
_cell.length_b   1.000
_cell.length_c   1.000
_cell.angle_alpha   90.00
_cell.angle_beta   90.00
_cell.angle_gamma   90.00
#
_symmetry.space_group_name_H-M   'P 1'
#
loop_
_entity.id
_entity.type
_entity.pdbx_description
1 polymer ?
#
loop_
_entity_poly.entity_id
_entity_poly.type
_entity_poly.pdbx_seq_one_letter_code
_entity_poly.pdbx_strand_id
1 'polypeptide(L)'
;MASISPWIMWQAIDLSRGLVIVAGVWFVASIGGALGTQLPIHLSPSSMTPAIHVVVATCLAGMLVVWPLVRLSQPTIPQAIARTAVDALTLACLWQLVLWPLRLATPWTIDRTLSVDLLALSSLAAALGFVAAGSAWPHALSRSLAMIGCLVIAVGLPVPLAALGFSSGEIASLFPGALTALTRIVEHPGSLPSDGAWGDAIARAALHGAICLVGILIALFGGGRIPSNAHPTATGRRVG
;
A
#
# COMPACT_ATOMS: atom_id res chain seq x y z
N MET A 1 -21.82 20.36 11.56
CA MET A 1 -20.65 19.89 12.32
C MET A 1 -21.02 18.57 12.98
N ALA A 2 -20.52 17.45 12.45
CA ALA A 2 -20.81 16.14 13.01
C ALA A 2 -19.90 15.90 14.24
N SER A 3 -20.51 15.76 15.41
CA SER A 3 -19.83 15.31 16.63
C SER A 3 -19.27 13.90 16.38
N ILE A 4 -17.94 13.78 16.33
CA ILE A 4 -17.26 12.48 16.23
C ILE A 4 -17.44 11.80 17.58
N SER A 5 -18.25 10.74 17.59
CA SER A 5 -18.60 10.06 18.83
C SER A 5 -17.38 9.35 19.45
N PRO A 6 -17.12 9.46 20.76
CA PRO A 6 -15.92 8.93 21.42
C PRO A 6 -15.76 7.41 21.30
N TRP A 7 -16.84 6.64 21.12
CA TRP A 7 -16.76 5.19 20.90
C TRP A 7 -16.12 4.79 19.56
N ILE A 8 -16.11 5.70 18.57
CA ILE A 8 -15.48 5.48 17.25
C ILE A 8 -13.95 5.41 17.40
N MET A 9 -13.39 6.19 18.32
CA MET A 9 -11.95 6.21 18.58
C MET A 9 -11.48 4.86 19.16
N TRP A 10 -12.25 4.26 20.05
CA TRP A 10 -11.91 2.98 20.67
C TRP A 10 -11.89 1.80 19.69
N GLN A 11 -12.85 1.72 18.76
CA GLN A 11 -12.86 0.64 17.74
C GLN A 11 -11.74 0.77 16.71
N ALA A 12 -11.32 2.00 16.37
CA ALA A 12 -10.18 2.21 15.49
C ALA A 12 -8.86 1.73 16.12
N ILE A 13 -8.73 1.86 17.45
CA ILE A 13 -7.54 1.44 18.20
C ILE A 13 -7.40 -0.09 18.27
N ASP A 14 -8.50 -0.84 18.37
CA ASP A 14 -8.42 -2.30 18.44
C ASP A 14 -7.95 -2.94 17.14
N LEU A 15 -8.26 -2.34 15.98
CA LEU A 15 -7.87 -2.90 14.70
C LEU A 15 -6.41 -2.60 14.33
N SER A 16 -5.90 -1.40 14.66
CA SER A 16 -4.51 -1.07 14.39
C SER A 16 -3.56 -2.05 15.07
N ARG A 17 -3.93 -2.59 16.24
CA ARG A 17 -3.20 -3.65 16.94
C ARG A 17 -3.06 -4.92 16.09
N GLY A 18 -4.15 -5.38 15.48
CA GLY A 18 -4.11 -6.56 14.60
C GLY A 18 -3.23 -6.34 13.37
N LEU A 19 -3.32 -5.16 12.75
CA LEU A 19 -2.48 -4.80 11.60
C LEU A 19 -1.00 -4.75 11.98
N VAL A 20 -0.65 -4.17 13.12
CA VAL A 20 0.74 -4.12 13.61
C VAL A 20 1.29 -5.52 13.87
N ILE A 21 0.51 -6.42 14.47
CA ILE A 21 0.94 -7.81 14.69
C ILE A 21 1.18 -8.52 13.36
N VAL A 22 0.22 -8.43 12.41
CA VAL A 22 0.35 -9.06 11.09
C VAL A 22 1.54 -8.47 10.32
N ALA A 23 1.74 -7.15 10.36
CA ALA A 23 2.88 -6.48 9.74
C ALA A 23 4.20 -6.91 10.39
N GLY A 24 4.24 -7.07 11.71
CA GLY A 24 5.40 -7.60 12.43
C GLY A 24 5.74 -9.03 12.01
N VAL A 25 4.75 -9.91 11.93
CA VAL A 25 4.93 -11.29 11.44
C VAL A 25 5.40 -11.30 9.98
N TRP A 26 4.82 -10.45 9.14
CA TRP A 26 5.24 -10.30 7.73
C TRP A 26 6.68 -9.82 7.61
N PHE A 27 7.09 -8.87 8.46
CA PHE A 27 8.45 -8.37 8.50
C PHE A 27 9.45 -9.45 8.93
N VAL A 28 9.13 -10.21 9.98
CA VAL A 28 9.97 -11.34 10.42
C VAL A 28 10.07 -12.41 9.34
N ALA A 29 8.95 -12.76 8.70
CA ALA A 29 8.93 -13.70 7.58
C ALA A 29 9.75 -13.19 6.38
N SER A 30 9.69 -11.88 6.11
CA SER A 30 10.49 -11.22 5.06
C SER A 30 11.98 -11.33 5.35
N ILE A 31 12.41 -11.05 6.58
CA ILE A 31 13.81 -11.21 7.00
C ILE A 31 14.24 -12.67 6.89
N GLY A 32 13.42 -13.61 7.40
CA GLY A 32 13.71 -15.05 7.34
C GLY A 32 13.86 -15.55 5.90
N GLY A 33 12.96 -15.11 5.00
CA GLY A 33 13.05 -15.42 3.58
C GLY A 33 14.26 -14.80 2.88
N ALA A 34 14.62 -13.56 3.25
CA ALA A 34 15.75 -12.85 2.66
C ALA A 34 17.12 -13.38 3.11
N LEU A 35 17.25 -13.77 4.38
CA LEU A 35 18.49 -14.35 4.91
C LEU A 35 18.63 -15.84 4.55
N GLY A 36 17.53 -16.53 4.30
CA GLY A 36 17.53 -17.97 4.01
C GLY A 36 18.14 -18.80 5.14
N THR A 37 18.63 -20.01 4.80
CA THR A 37 19.34 -20.88 5.75
C THR A 37 20.84 -20.60 5.85
N GLN A 38 21.36 -19.68 5.02
CA GLN A 38 22.79 -19.38 4.93
C GLN A 38 23.08 -18.06 5.64
N LEU A 39 23.14 -18.09 6.97
CA LEU A 39 23.63 -16.93 7.72
C LEU A 39 25.11 -16.71 7.37
N PRO A 40 25.49 -15.56 6.78
CA PRO A 40 26.89 -15.32 6.44
C PRO A 40 27.76 -15.38 7.69
N ILE A 41 28.79 -16.22 7.68
CA ILE A 41 29.75 -16.35 8.79
C ILE A 41 30.53 -15.03 8.99
N HIS A 42 30.59 -14.20 7.95
CA HIS A 42 31.15 -12.85 7.99
C HIS A 42 30.05 -11.81 7.78
N LEU A 43 29.72 -11.06 8.83
CA LEU A 43 28.81 -9.91 8.80
C LEU A 43 29.51 -8.72 8.12
N SER A 44 29.74 -8.82 6.81
CA SER A 44 30.25 -7.71 6.01
C SER A 44 29.06 -6.91 5.44
N PRO A 45 29.03 -5.57 5.53
CA PRO A 45 27.93 -4.75 5.01
C PRO A 45 27.62 -5.00 3.52
N SER A 46 28.63 -5.34 2.72
CA SER A 46 28.47 -5.67 1.30
C SER A 46 27.69 -6.97 1.08
N SER A 47 27.84 -7.95 1.97
CA SER A 47 27.14 -9.24 1.88
C SER A 47 25.65 -9.17 2.26
N MET A 48 25.27 -8.18 3.08
CA MET A 48 23.88 -7.99 3.52
C MET A 48 23.02 -7.22 2.52
N THR A 49 23.65 -6.51 1.58
CA THR A 49 22.97 -5.60 0.66
C THR A 49 21.84 -6.30 -0.15
N PRO A 50 22.06 -7.48 -0.77
CA PRO A 50 20.99 -8.20 -1.47
C PRO A 50 19.84 -8.62 -0.56
N ALA A 51 20.13 -9.07 0.67
CA ALA A 51 19.10 -9.46 1.63
C ALA A 51 18.24 -8.24 2.03
N ILE A 52 18.86 -7.07 2.25
CA ILE A 52 18.15 -5.83 2.55
C ILE A 52 17.25 -5.42 1.37
N HIS A 53 17.72 -5.59 0.13
CA HIS A 53 16.90 -5.30 -1.06
C HIS A 53 15.64 -6.16 -1.10
N VAL A 54 15.77 -7.46 -0.80
CA VAL A 54 14.63 -8.38 -0.71
C VAL A 54 13.69 -7.97 0.42
N VAL A 55 14.20 -7.66 1.62
CA VAL A 55 13.36 -7.20 2.75
C VAL A 55 12.58 -5.94 2.40
N VAL A 56 13.22 -4.94 1.78
CA VAL A 56 12.55 -3.70 1.38
C VAL A 56 11.48 -3.97 0.32
N ALA A 57 11.78 -4.83 -0.66
CA ALA A 57 10.81 -5.23 -1.69
C ALA A 57 9.61 -6.01 -1.12
N THR A 58 9.83 -6.95 -0.20
CA THR A 58 8.75 -7.72 0.42
C THR A 58 7.90 -6.88 1.37
N CYS A 59 8.50 -5.94 2.10
CA CYS A 59 7.76 -4.94 2.88
C CYS A 59 6.86 -4.10 1.97
N LEU A 60 7.41 -3.59 0.86
CA LEU A 60 6.66 -2.81 -0.11
C LEU A 60 5.53 -3.63 -0.74
N ALA A 61 5.77 -4.91 -1.05
CA ALA A 61 4.74 -5.82 -1.55
C ALA A 61 3.63 -6.06 -0.51
N GLY A 62 3.98 -6.24 0.78
CA GLY A 62 3.00 -6.35 1.85
C GLY A 62 2.10 -5.12 1.95
N MET A 63 2.69 -3.93 1.84
CA MET A 63 1.97 -2.65 1.86
C MET A 63 1.09 -2.44 0.63
N LEU A 64 1.56 -2.76 -0.58
CA LEU A 64 0.87 -2.41 -1.83
C LEU A 64 -0.02 -3.52 -2.39
N VAL A 65 0.17 -4.76 -1.95
CA VAL A 65 -0.57 -5.93 -2.47
C VAL A 65 -1.39 -6.56 -1.36
N VAL A 66 -0.72 -7.07 -0.31
CA VAL A 66 -1.40 -7.84 0.75
C VAL A 66 -2.43 -7.00 1.50
N TRP A 67 -2.03 -5.84 2.01
CA TRP A 67 -2.93 -4.95 2.74
C TRP A 67 -4.19 -4.56 1.95
N PRO A 68 -4.11 -3.99 0.74
CA PRO A 68 -5.30 -3.54 0.03
C PRO A 68 -6.17 -4.70 -0.44
N LEU A 69 -5.60 -5.86 -0.81
CA LEU A 69 -6.39 -7.05 -1.17
C LEU A 69 -7.18 -7.58 0.02
N VAL A 70 -6.54 -7.72 1.19
CA VAL A 70 -7.22 -8.13 2.42
C VAL A 70 -8.33 -7.14 2.76
N ARG A 71 -8.04 -5.85 2.64
CA ARG A 71 -9.00 -4.80 2.95
C ARG A 71 -10.22 -4.81 2.02
N LEU A 72 -9.97 -4.90 0.71
CA LEU A 72 -11.01 -4.97 -0.30
C LEU A 72 -11.78 -6.29 -0.29
N SER A 73 -11.29 -7.33 0.41
CA SER A 73 -12.00 -8.60 0.61
C SER A 73 -12.95 -8.57 1.81
N GLN A 74 -12.81 -7.62 2.73
CA GLN A 74 -13.68 -7.47 3.90
C GLN A 74 -15.03 -6.82 3.53
N PRO A 75 -16.15 -7.18 4.17
CA PRO A 75 -17.44 -6.53 3.91
C PRO A 75 -17.38 -5.02 4.17
N THR A 76 -18.11 -4.24 3.38
CA THR A 76 -18.16 -2.77 3.49
C THR A 76 -18.86 -2.35 4.78
N ILE A 77 -18.17 -1.58 5.61
CA ILE A 77 -18.67 -1.04 6.89
C ILE A 77 -18.82 0.49 6.72
N PRO A 78 -19.83 1.14 7.33
CA PRO A 78 -20.09 2.59 7.22
C PRO A 78 -18.93 3.53 7.64
N GLN A 79 -17.83 3.02 8.19
CA GLN A 79 -16.62 3.78 8.55
C GLN A 79 -15.36 3.26 7.83
N ALA A 80 -15.54 2.64 6.66
CA ALA A 80 -14.45 2.00 5.92
C ALA A 80 -13.31 2.96 5.60
N ILE A 81 -13.60 4.21 5.23
CA ILE A 81 -12.59 5.20 4.80
C ILE A 81 -11.66 5.59 5.94
N ALA A 82 -12.20 6.07 7.06
CA ALA A 82 -11.40 6.52 8.21
C ALA A 82 -10.50 5.40 8.73
N ARG A 83 -11.03 4.18 8.81
CA ARG A 83 -10.27 3.01 9.24
C ARG A 83 -9.19 2.62 8.23
N THR A 84 -9.46 2.69 6.93
CA THR A 84 -8.45 2.46 5.89
C THR A 84 -7.35 3.53 5.92
N ALA A 85 -7.69 4.79 6.21
CA ALA A 85 -6.72 5.87 6.36
C ALA A 85 -5.81 5.65 7.59
N VAL A 86 -6.37 5.19 8.72
CA VAL A 86 -5.58 4.80 9.92
C VAL A 86 -4.67 3.62 9.62
N ASP A 87 -5.16 2.62 8.87
CA ASP A 87 -4.35 1.46 8.45
C ASP A 87 -3.17 1.92 7.57
N ALA A 88 -3.42 2.79 6.58
CA ALA A 88 -2.39 3.36 5.72
C ALA A 88 -1.36 4.21 6.49
N LEU A 89 -1.81 5.05 7.42
CA LEU A 89 -0.92 5.84 8.27
C LEU A 89 -0.04 4.94 9.15
N THR A 90 -0.62 3.86 9.69
CA THR A 90 0.12 2.87 10.48
C THR A 90 1.21 2.20 9.63
N LEU A 91 0.88 1.78 8.40
CA LEU A 91 1.85 1.21 7.46
C LEU A 91 2.94 2.22 7.07
N ALA A 92 2.59 3.49 6.87
CA ALA A 92 3.57 4.55 6.63
C ALA A 92 4.54 4.71 7.81
N CYS A 93 4.03 4.73 9.05
CA CYS A 93 4.89 4.80 10.24
C CYS A 93 5.79 3.57 10.38
N LEU A 94 5.25 2.36 10.17
CA LEU A 94 6.03 1.11 10.21
C LEU A 94 7.12 1.11 9.13
N TRP A 95 6.80 1.60 7.93
CA TRP A 95 7.77 1.76 6.86
C TRP A 95 8.92 2.69 7.25
N GLN A 96 8.63 3.84 7.86
CA GLN A 96 9.67 4.74 8.39
C GLN A 96 10.54 4.02 9.44
N LEU A 97 9.93 3.29 10.37
CA LEU A 97 10.64 2.53 11.40
C LEU A 97 11.54 1.43 10.83
N VAL A 98 11.22 0.88 9.66
CA VAL A 98 12.04 -0.13 8.99
C VAL A 98 13.14 0.52 8.14
N LEU A 99 12.79 1.52 7.33
CA LEU A 99 13.70 2.09 6.33
C LEU A 99 14.85 2.89 6.96
N TRP A 100 14.59 3.68 8.01
CA TRP A 100 15.61 4.53 8.62
C TRP A 100 16.74 3.76 9.32
N PRO A 101 16.47 2.72 10.12
CA PRO A 101 17.55 1.88 10.65
C PRO A 101 18.31 1.12 9.56
N LEU A 102 17.62 0.65 8.50
CA LEU A 102 18.26 -0.02 7.37
C LEU A 102 19.24 0.88 6.62
N ARG A 103 19.01 2.20 6.59
CA ARG A 103 19.97 3.17 6.06
C ARG A 103 21.30 3.12 6.81
N LEU A 104 21.30 2.90 8.13
CA LEU A 104 22.55 2.80 8.91
C LEU A 104 23.32 1.51 8.61
N ALA A 105 22.62 0.47 8.16
CA ALA A 105 23.19 -0.83 7.80
C ALA A 105 23.61 -0.94 6.33
N THR A 106 23.31 0.05 5.50
CA THR A 106 23.58 0.04 4.05
C THR A 106 24.49 1.20 3.64
N PRO A 107 25.25 1.08 2.54
CA PRO A 107 26.02 2.18 1.97
C PRO A 107 25.14 3.17 1.18
N TRP A 108 23.84 3.27 1.49
CA TRP A 108 22.91 4.10 0.74
C TRP A 108 23.10 5.58 1.02
N THR A 109 23.08 6.39 -0.05
CA THR A 109 23.06 7.85 0.07
C THR A 109 21.72 8.32 0.65
N ILE A 110 21.69 9.54 1.17
CA ILE A 110 20.46 10.18 1.65
C ILE A 110 19.43 10.25 0.51
N ASP A 111 19.85 10.68 -0.67
CA ASP A 111 18.97 10.82 -1.84
C ASP A 111 18.34 9.50 -2.27
N ARG A 112 19.10 8.40 -2.18
CA ARG A 112 18.55 7.06 -2.45
C ARG A 112 17.46 6.70 -1.46
N THR A 113 17.73 6.91 -0.18
CA THR A 113 16.80 6.58 0.90
C THR A 113 15.52 7.40 0.74
N LEU A 114 15.64 8.70 0.45
CA LEU A 114 14.51 9.59 0.18
C LEU A 114 13.73 9.18 -1.07
N SER A 115 14.41 8.74 -2.14
CA SER A 115 13.74 8.27 -3.36
C SER A 115 12.93 7.00 -3.12
N VAL A 116 13.49 6.04 -2.37
CA VAL A 116 12.80 4.82 -1.94
C VAL A 116 11.61 5.16 -1.05
N ASP A 117 11.78 6.10 -0.14
CA ASP A 117 10.73 6.52 0.78
C ASP A 117 9.56 7.22 0.07
N LEU A 118 9.88 8.20 -0.79
CA LEU A 118 8.91 8.92 -1.60
C LEU A 118 8.13 7.96 -2.52
N LEU A 119 8.82 7.00 -3.14
CA LEU A 119 8.20 5.97 -3.96
C LEU A 119 7.21 5.14 -3.14
N ALA A 120 7.62 4.64 -1.97
CA ALA A 120 6.78 3.80 -1.13
C ALA A 120 5.56 4.55 -0.59
N LEU A 121 5.76 5.74 -0.01
CA LEU A 121 4.68 6.54 0.57
C LEU A 121 3.69 7.04 -0.49
N SER A 122 4.16 7.50 -1.64
CA SER A 122 3.26 7.90 -2.71
C SER A 122 2.47 6.71 -3.25
N SER A 123 3.10 5.56 -3.47
CA SER A 123 2.42 4.36 -3.94
C SER A 123 1.38 3.86 -2.93
N LEU A 124 1.68 3.95 -1.63
CA LEU A 124 0.73 3.65 -0.56
C LEU A 124 -0.46 4.61 -0.58
N ALA A 125 -0.24 5.90 -0.83
CA ALA A 125 -1.31 6.86 -1.01
C ALA A 125 -2.21 6.52 -2.22
N ALA A 126 -1.63 6.11 -3.36
CA ALA A 126 -2.41 5.64 -4.50
C ALA A 126 -3.24 4.39 -4.14
N ALA A 127 -2.64 3.42 -3.45
CA ALA A 127 -3.35 2.22 -2.98
C ALA A 127 -4.50 2.57 -2.02
N LEU A 128 -4.30 3.53 -1.11
CA LEU A 128 -5.37 4.07 -0.26
C LEU A 128 -6.53 4.64 -1.09
N GLY A 129 -6.23 5.38 -2.16
CA GLY A 129 -7.22 5.87 -3.12
C GLY A 129 -8.08 4.77 -3.73
N PHE A 130 -7.43 3.72 -4.25
CA PHE A 130 -8.14 2.57 -4.81
C PHE A 130 -8.98 1.84 -3.77
N VAL A 131 -8.45 1.62 -2.56
CA VAL A 131 -9.21 0.96 -1.49
C VAL A 131 -10.41 1.80 -1.07
N ALA A 132 -10.26 3.12 -0.97
CA ALA A 132 -11.35 4.04 -0.68
C ALA A 132 -12.44 3.98 -1.75
N ALA A 133 -12.06 4.08 -3.04
CA ALA A 133 -12.99 3.99 -4.17
C ALA A 133 -13.70 2.63 -4.23
N GLY A 134 -12.96 1.54 -4.08
CA GLY A 134 -13.50 0.18 -4.09
C GLY A 134 -14.47 -0.09 -2.92
N SER A 135 -14.28 0.59 -1.80
CA SER A 135 -15.15 0.52 -0.62
C SER A 135 -16.38 1.43 -0.70
N ALA A 136 -16.45 2.32 -1.70
CA ALA A 136 -17.54 3.28 -1.86
C ALA A 136 -18.87 2.63 -2.23
N TRP A 137 -18.81 1.51 -2.96
CA TRP A 137 -19.99 0.84 -3.51
C TRP A 137 -19.99 -0.65 -3.15
N PRO A 138 -21.17 -1.26 -2.92
CA PRO A 138 -21.28 -2.68 -2.55
C PRO A 138 -21.05 -3.64 -3.74
N HIS A 139 -20.85 -3.13 -4.95
CA HIS A 139 -20.71 -3.95 -6.15
C HIS A 139 -19.36 -4.67 -6.21
N ALA A 140 -19.40 -5.98 -6.51
CA ALA A 140 -18.20 -6.80 -6.69
C ALA A 140 -17.25 -6.22 -7.76
N LEU A 141 -17.81 -5.68 -8.85
CA LEU A 141 -17.02 -5.10 -9.94
C LEU A 141 -16.17 -3.90 -9.48
N SER A 142 -16.71 -3.01 -8.63
CA SER A 142 -15.95 -1.88 -8.08
C SER A 142 -14.74 -2.36 -7.29
N ARG A 143 -14.94 -3.39 -6.46
CA ARG A 143 -13.89 -3.98 -5.62
C ARG A 143 -12.84 -4.69 -6.48
N SER A 144 -13.25 -5.44 -7.50
CA SER A 144 -12.34 -6.07 -8.45
C SER A 144 -11.50 -5.05 -9.21
N LEU A 145 -12.09 -3.94 -9.69
CA LEU A 145 -11.35 -2.87 -10.34
C LEU A 145 -10.36 -2.19 -9.39
N ALA A 146 -10.73 -1.95 -8.14
CA ALA A 146 -9.83 -1.42 -7.14
C ALA A 146 -8.66 -2.37 -6.84
N MET A 147 -8.91 -3.68 -6.76
CA MET A 147 -7.85 -4.69 -6.59
C MET A 147 -6.89 -4.70 -7.77
N ILE A 148 -7.41 -4.65 -9.00
CA ILE A 148 -6.60 -4.54 -10.22
C ILE A 148 -5.77 -3.25 -10.19
N GLY A 149 -6.36 -2.12 -9.79
CA GLY A 149 -5.67 -0.85 -9.64
C GLY A 149 -4.48 -0.92 -8.67
N CYS A 150 -4.69 -1.52 -7.49
CA CYS A 150 -3.60 -1.75 -6.52
C CYS A 150 -2.49 -2.64 -7.08
N LEU A 151 -2.85 -3.70 -7.81
CA LEU A 151 -1.87 -4.57 -8.48
C LEU A 151 -1.08 -3.79 -9.55
N VAL A 152 -1.75 -2.99 -10.38
CA VAL A 152 -1.09 -2.16 -11.40
C VAL A 152 -0.15 -1.14 -10.76
N ILE A 153 -0.50 -0.54 -9.61
CA ILE A 153 0.43 0.33 -8.88
C ILE A 153 1.64 -0.46 -8.35
N ALA A 154 1.42 -1.66 -7.81
CA ALA A 154 2.47 -2.47 -7.22
C ALA A 154 3.48 -2.99 -8.26
N VAL A 155 3.00 -3.66 -9.31
CA VAL A 155 3.85 -4.35 -10.32
C VAL A 155 3.97 -3.62 -11.65
N GLY A 156 3.16 -2.59 -11.87
CA GLY A 156 3.13 -1.84 -13.12
C GLY A 156 2.13 -2.41 -14.13
N LEU A 157 1.86 -1.64 -15.17
CA LEU A 157 1.06 -2.05 -16.33
C LEU A 157 1.75 -3.11 -17.24
N PRO A 158 3.09 -3.17 -17.37
CA PRO A 158 3.75 -4.13 -18.26
C PRO A 158 3.43 -5.58 -17.90
N VAL A 159 3.40 -5.91 -16.61
CA VAL A 159 3.20 -7.29 -16.11
C VAL A 159 1.83 -7.86 -16.52
N PRO A 160 0.69 -7.19 -16.23
CA PRO A 160 -0.60 -7.69 -16.67
C PRO A 160 -0.76 -7.68 -18.19
N LEU A 161 -0.20 -6.69 -18.91
CA LEU A 161 -0.24 -6.67 -20.37
C LEU A 161 0.54 -7.84 -20.99
N ALA A 162 1.72 -8.14 -20.46
CA ALA A 162 2.52 -9.28 -20.89
C ALA A 162 1.79 -10.61 -20.60
N ALA A 163 1.12 -10.72 -19.45
CA ALA A 163 0.30 -11.89 -19.12
C ALA A 163 -0.88 -12.09 -20.10
N LEU A 164 -1.36 -11.01 -20.72
CA LEU A 164 -2.39 -11.02 -21.75
C LEU A 164 -1.83 -11.18 -23.18
N GLY A 165 -0.52 -11.33 -23.34
CA GLY A 165 0.14 -11.53 -24.64
C GLY A 165 0.40 -10.26 -25.44
N PHE A 166 0.24 -9.07 -24.85
CA PHE A 166 0.58 -7.81 -25.52
C PHE A 166 2.08 -7.53 -25.43
N SER A 167 2.71 -7.17 -26.55
CA SER A 167 4.10 -6.70 -26.54
C SER A 167 4.16 -5.32 -25.89
N SER A 168 4.87 -5.25 -24.77
CA SER A 168 5.03 -4.07 -23.93
C SER A 168 5.95 -3.01 -24.59
N GLY A 169 5.47 -2.36 -25.66
CA GLY A 169 6.10 -1.15 -26.23
C GLY A 169 5.98 0.07 -25.30
N GLU A 170 6.26 1.28 -25.79
CA GLU A 170 6.36 2.57 -25.06
C GLU A 170 5.31 2.84 -23.96
N ILE A 171 4.11 2.28 -24.06
CA ILE A 171 3.05 2.38 -23.04
C ILE A 171 3.46 1.71 -21.71
N ALA A 172 4.25 0.64 -21.79
CA ALA A 172 4.77 -0.10 -20.65
C ALA A 172 5.77 0.72 -19.81
N SER A 173 6.55 1.59 -20.46
CA SER A 173 7.45 2.50 -19.74
C SER A 173 6.73 3.60 -18.96
N LEU A 174 5.47 3.90 -19.28
CA LEU A 174 4.71 4.96 -18.61
C LEU A 174 4.35 4.59 -17.16
N PHE A 175 4.17 3.31 -16.87
CA PHE A 175 3.77 2.82 -15.53
C PHE A 175 4.58 1.60 -15.11
N PRO A 176 5.86 1.75 -14.75
CA PRO A 176 6.72 0.63 -14.40
C PRO A 176 6.32 -0.08 -13.10
N GLY A 177 5.42 0.48 -12.28
CA GLY A 177 5.07 -0.07 -10.98
C GLY A 177 6.07 0.28 -9.89
N ALA A 178 5.63 0.17 -8.63
CA ALA A 178 6.43 0.52 -7.47
C ALA A 178 7.54 -0.51 -7.20
N LEU A 179 7.27 -1.81 -7.34
CA LEU A 179 8.27 -2.86 -7.10
C LEU A 179 9.39 -2.83 -8.15
N THR A 180 9.06 -2.65 -9.43
CA THR A 180 10.06 -2.53 -10.49
C THR A 180 10.82 -1.19 -10.42
N ALA A 181 10.17 -0.10 -9.98
CA ALA A 181 10.88 1.15 -9.73
C ALA A 181 11.83 1.02 -8.55
N LEU A 182 11.44 0.30 -7.50
CA LEU A 182 12.28 0.03 -6.34
C LEU A 182 13.54 -0.74 -6.76
N THR A 183 13.41 -1.84 -7.51
CA THR A 183 14.58 -2.61 -7.95
C THR A 183 15.55 -1.76 -8.77
N ARG A 184 15.05 -0.88 -9.65
CA ARG A 184 15.89 0.07 -10.38
C ARG A 184 16.67 1.00 -9.46
N ILE A 185 15.98 1.67 -8.52
CA ILE A 185 16.60 2.62 -7.56
C ILE A 185 17.67 1.94 -6.71
N VAL A 186 17.41 0.70 -6.35
CA VAL A 186 18.21 -0.06 -5.40
C VAL A 186 19.44 -0.69 -6.07
N GLU A 187 19.29 -1.23 -7.29
CA GLU A 187 20.35 -1.93 -8.03
C GLU A 187 21.28 -0.99 -8.82
N HIS A 188 20.79 0.15 -9.29
CA HIS A 188 21.54 1.02 -10.20
C HIS A 188 21.99 2.32 -9.52
N PRO A 189 23.26 2.46 -9.09
CA PRO A 189 23.71 3.68 -8.42
C PRO A 189 23.55 4.94 -9.26
N GLY A 190 23.63 4.82 -10.59
CA GLY A 190 23.41 5.92 -11.53
C GLY A 190 21.94 6.23 -11.81
N SER A 191 20.98 5.47 -11.26
CA SER A 191 19.55 5.79 -11.35
C SER A 191 19.11 6.77 -10.28
N LEU A 192 20.04 7.27 -9.46
CA LEU A 192 19.74 8.35 -8.53
C LEU A 192 19.51 9.63 -9.33
N PRO A 193 18.54 10.45 -8.90
CA PRO A 193 18.36 11.72 -9.54
C PRO A 193 19.62 12.58 -9.32
N SER A 194 20.45 12.74 -10.36
CA SER A 194 21.45 13.82 -10.40
C SER A 194 20.74 15.15 -10.21
N ASP A 195 21.44 16.21 -9.81
CA ASP A 195 20.88 17.56 -9.65
C ASP A 195 19.98 17.94 -10.85
N GLY A 196 18.65 17.78 -10.71
CA GLY A 196 17.65 17.92 -11.78
C GLY A 196 16.68 16.74 -12.03
N ALA A 197 17.00 15.51 -11.62
CA ALA A 197 16.21 14.30 -11.96
C ALA A 197 15.12 13.92 -10.93
N TRP A 198 14.87 14.76 -9.93
CA TRP A 198 13.72 14.63 -9.03
C TRP A 198 12.37 14.83 -9.74
N GLY A 199 12.37 15.42 -10.94
CA GLY A 199 11.18 15.67 -11.74
C GLY A 199 10.30 14.42 -11.91
N ASP A 200 10.90 13.28 -12.27
CA ASP A 200 10.16 12.04 -12.50
C ASP A 200 9.58 11.46 -11.20
N ALA A 201 10.34 11.55 -10.10
CA ALA A 201 9.89 11.09 -8.79
C ALA A 201 8.73 11.95 -8.26
N ILE A 202 8.83 13.27 -8.41
CA ILE A 202 7.79 14.23 -8.03
C ILE A 202 6.55 14.07 -8.91
N ALA A 203 6.71 13.94 -10.23
CA ALA A 203 5.59 13.75 -11.15
C ALA A 203 4.82 12.47 -10.83
N ARG A 204 5.53 11.38 -10.52
CA ARG A 204 4.93 10.13 -10.06
C ARG A 204 4.22 10.29 -8.72
N ALA A 205 4.85 10.96 -7.76
CA ALA A 205 4.24 11.22 -6.45
C ALA A 205 2.97 12.06 -6.57
N ALA A 206 2.98 13.08 -7.43
CA ALA A 206 1.83 13.92 -7.74
C ALA A 206 0.69 13.11 -8.38
N LEU A 207 1.00 12.24 -9.34
CA LEU A 207 0.03 11.34 -9.96
C LEU A 207 -0.60 10.40 -8.92
N HIS A 208 0.20 9.77 -8.08
CA HIS A 208 -0.29 8.92 -6.99
C HIS A 208 -1.15 9.69 -5.99
N GLY A 209 -0.76 10.94 -5.66
CA GLY A 209 -1.56 11.84 -4.84
C GLY A 209 -2.90 12.18 -5.47
N ALA A 210 -2.93 12.44 -6.78
CA ALA A 210 -4.16 12.67 -7.53
C ALA A 210 -5.09 11.45 -7.51
N ILE A 211 -4.54 10.23 -7.71
CA ILE A 211 -5.29 8.98 -7.59
C ILE A 211 -5.89 8.83 -6.18
N CYS A 212 -5.10 9.13 -5.14
CA CYS A 212 -5.56 9.12 -3.75
C CYS A 212 -6.76 10.05 -3.54
N LEU A 213 -6.62 11.31 -3.96
CA LEU A 213 -7.67 12.32 -3.81
C LEU A 213 -8.94 11.93 -4.58
N VAL A 214 -8.83 11.49 -5.83
CA VAL A 214 -9.96 11.04 -6.63
C VAL A 214 -10.67 9.86 -5.95
N GLY A 215 -9.91 8.89 -5.45
CA GLY A 215 -10.48 7.74 -4.75
C GLY A 215 -11.22 8.10 -3.47
N ILE A 216 -10.66 9.04 -2.68
CA ILE A 216 -11.32 9.58 -1.48
C ILE A 216 -12.60 10.33 -1.87
N LEU A 217 -12.57 11.16 -2.91
CA LEU A 217 -13.75 11.87 -3.40
C LEU A 217 -14.86 10.90 -3.82
N ILE A 218 -14.53 9.86 -4.60
CA ILE A 218 -15.47 8.79 -4.98
C ILE A 218 -16.09 8.17 -3.73
N ALA A 219 -15.29 7.89 -2.70
CA ALA A 219 -15.76 7.27 -1.47
C ALA A 219 -16.71 8.18 -0.68
N LEU A 220 -16.40 9.49 -0.60
CA LEU A 220 -17.24 10.48 0.07
C LEU A 220 -18.58 10.68 -0.63
N PHE A 221 -18.62 10.72 -1.97
CA PHE A 221 -19.85 10.89 -2.74
C PHE A 221 -20.64 9.59 -2.93
N GLY A 222 -19.96 8.44 -3.00
CA GLY A 222 -20.58 7.13 -3.18
C GLY A 222 -21.31 6.62 -1.94
N GLY A 223 -20.83 6.97 -0.73
CA GLY A 223 -21.38 6.50 0.55
C GLY A 223 -22.68 7.17 1.00
N GLY A 224 -23.17 8.20 0.30
CA GLY A 224 -24.34 8.99 0.70
C GLY A 224 -25.71 8.30 0.56
N ARG A 225 -25.77 7.03 0.17
CA ARG A 225 -27.03 6.28 -0.02
C ARG A 225 -27.10 5.07 0.92
N ILE A 226 -27.17 5.32 2.22
CA ILE A 226 -27.77 4.34 3.14
C ILE A 226 -29.28 4.56 3.03
N PRO A 227 -30.06 3.61 2.49
CA PRO A 227 -31.52 3.71 2.55
C PRO A 227 -31.92 3.69 4.02
N SER A 228 -32.41 4.83 4.52
CA SER A 228 -32.92 5.05 5.88
C SER A 228 -34.17 4.21 6.22
N ASN A 229 -34.52 3.22 5.41
CA ASN A 229 -35.83 2.56 5.41
C ASN A 229 -35.78 1.09 5.85
N ALA A 230 -34.70 0.62 6.47
CA ALA A 230 -34.78 -0.60 7.27
C ALA A 230 -35.36 -0.25 8.64
N HIS A 231 -36.64 0.11 8.65
CA HIS A 231 -37.44 0.05 9.86
C HIS A 231 -37.37 -1.42 10.32
N PRO A 232 -36.83 -1.74 11.50
CA PRO A 232 -36.98 -3.08 12.05
C PRO A 232 -38.49 -3.24 12.26
N THR A 233 -39.14 -3.92 11.33
CA THR A 233 -40.45 -4.49 11.61
C THR A 233 -40.18 -5.47 12.73
N ALA A 234 -40.56 -5.05 13.94
CA ALA A 234 -40.70 -5.91 15.08
C ALA A 234 -41.77 -6.95 14.72
N THR A 235 -41.39 -7.98 13.97
CA THR A 235 -42.16 -9.21 13.89
C THR A 235 -42.00 -9.89 15.23
N GLY A 236 -42.83 -9.45 16.17
CA GLY A 236 -43.17 -10.21 17.35
C GLY A 236 -43.66 -11.58 16.89
N ARG A 237 -42.84 -12.60 17.14
CA ARG A 237 -43.32 -13.97 17.26
C ARG A 237 -43.39 -14.30 18.74
N ARG A 238 -44.48 -13.85 19.37
CA ARG A 238 -45.11 -14.65 20.42
C ARG A 238 -45.67 -15.92 19.77
N VAL A 239 -46.01 -16.88 20.63
CA VAL A 239 -46.66 -18.18 20.37
C VAL A 239 -45.63 -19.27 20.02
N GLY A 240 -45.31 -20.21 20.91
CA GLY A 240 -45.88 -20.57 22.22
C GLY A 240 -45.03 -21.61 22.92
#